data_AF-A0A3D3LH47-F1
#
_entry.id   AF-A0A3D3LH47-F1
#
_cell.length_a   1.000
_cell.length_b   1.000
_cell.length_c   1.000
_cell.angle_alpha   90.00
_cell.angle_beta   90.00
_cell.angle_gamma   90.00
#
_symmetry.space_group_name_H-M   'P 1'
#
loop_
_entity.id
_entity.type
_entity.pdbx_description
1 polymer ?
#
loop_
_entity_poly.entity_id
_entity_poly.type
_entity_poly.pdbx_seq_one_letter_code
_entity_poly.pdbx_strand_id
1 'polypeptide(L)'
;MRFTAYEIVVHHNKKNKYVTQNHDAAYIVNTRLHFDVSPSIRLSFWGDNITDQYPEKNMISAARSGTIKGIVDSPNGVFQYSRRTAPYGFNGAFWGMSVKHSF
;
A
#
# COMPACT_ATOMS: atom_id res chain seq x y z
N MET A 1 6.68 14.97 12.53
CA MET A 1 5.71 14.40 11.56
C MET A 1 6.18 14.74 10.17
N ARG A 2 6.21 13.77 9.24
CA ARG A 2 6.59 14.01 7.84
C ARG A 2 5.40 13.58 6.99
N PHE A 3 4.77 14.54 6.32
CA PHE A 3 3.65 14.30 5.43
C PHE A 3 4.21 14.19 4.01
N THR A 4 3.91 13.09 3.33
CA THR A 4 4.27 12.91 1.93
C THR A 4 2.98 12.74 1.14
N ALA A 5 2.64 13.72 0.32
CA ALA A 5 1.50 13.69 -0.59
C ALA A 5 2.00 13.53 -2.03
N TYR A 6 1.31 12.73 -2.82
CA TYR A 6 1.58 12.53 -4.25
C TYR A 6 0.30 12.85 -5.04
N GLU A 7 0.42 13.66 -6.09
CA GLU A 7 -0.66 13.96 -7.03
C GLU A 7 -0.34 13.29 -8.37
N ILE A 8 -1.28 12.52 -8.91
CA ILE A 8 -1.16 11.87 -10.22
C ILE A 8 -2.16 12.52 -11.18
N VAL A 9 -1.66 13.32 -12.12
CA VAL A 9 -2.48 13.97 -13.16
C VAL A 9 -2.48 13.12 -14.42
N VAL A 10 -3.68 12.73 -14.90
CA VAL A 10 -3.85 11.93 -16.12
C VAL A 10 -4.44 12.80 -17.23
N HIS A 11 -3.73 12.91 -18.37
CA HIS A 11 -4.22 13.60 -19.57
C HIS A 11 -5.11 12.68 -20.44
N HIS A 12 -6.25 13.21 -20.89
CA HIS A 12 -7.25 12.48 -21.68
C HIS A 12 -7.05 12.70 -23.21
N ASN A 13 -6.92 11.62 -24.00
CA ASN A 13 -6.88 11.67 -25.47
C ASN A 13 -8.07 10.89 -26.08
N LYS A 14 -8.93 11.58 -26.84
CA LYS A 14 -10.30 11.17 -27.24
C LYS A 14 -10.43 10.12 -28.37
N LYS A 15 -9.42 9.28 -28.68
CA LYS A 15 -9.50 8.37 -29.85
C LYS A 15 -9.30 6.87 -29.61
N ASN A 16 -9.02 6.42 -28.39
CA ASN A 16 -9.13 5.02 -28.02
C ASN A 16 -10.02 4.93 -26.78
N LYS A 17 -10.87 3.89 -26.66
CA LYS A 17 -11.54 3.58 -25.39
C LYS A 17 -10.49 3.08 -24.39
N TYR A 18 -9.70 4.00 -23.87
CA TYR A 18 -8.80 3.75 -22.75
C TYR A 18 -9.67 3.41 -21.54
N VAL A 19 -9.47 2.22 -20.97
CA VAL A 19 -10.02 1.91 -19.66
C VAL A 19 -9.18 2.68 -18.65
N THR A 20 -9.78 3.69 -18.04
CA THR A 20 -9.13 4.53 -17.03
C THR A 20 -9.71 4.18 -15.67
N GLN A 21 -8.84 3.93 -14.71
CA GLN A 21 -9.18 3.87 -13.29
C GLN A 21 -8.61 5.13 -12.65
N ASN A 22 -9.47 5.87 -11.96
CA ASN A 22 -9.05 6.97 -11.12
C ASN A 22 -8.64 6.41 -9.76
N HIS A 23 -7.62 7.03 -9.16
CA HIS A 23 -7.09 6.64 -7.87
C HIS A 23 -7.39 7.76 -6.87
N ASP A 24 -7.96 7.39 -5.73
CA ASP A 24 -8.26 8.32 -4.66
C ASP A 24 -7.05 8.49 -3.75
N ALA A 25 -6.96 9.65 -3.09
CA ALA A 25 -5.92 9.90 -2.12
C ALA A 25 -6.12 9.01 -0.89
N ALA A 26 -5.08 8.30 -0.49
CA ALA A 26 -5.04 7.53 0.76
C ALA A 26 -4.08 8.18 1.76
N TYR A 27 -4.48 8.22 3.03
CA TYR A 27 -3.62 8.69 4.12
C TYR A 27 -2.95 7.52 4.81
N ILE A 28 -1.63 7.59 4.93
CA ILE A 28 -0.83 6.60 5.65
C ILE A 28 -0.16 7.26 6.83
N VAL A 29 -0.35 6.68 8.00
CA VAL A 29 0.26 7.15 9.25
C VAL A 29 1.23 6.10 9.76
N ASN A 30 2.46 6.55 10.03
CA ASN A 30 3.49 5.76 10.67
C ASN A 30 3.82 6.42 12.02
N THR A 31 3.97 5.59 13.05
CA THR A 31 4.25 6.04 14.41
C THR A 31 5.45 5.30 14.97
N ARG A 32 6.23 6.00 15.78
CA ARG A 32 7.36 5.42 16.50
C ARG A 32 7.49 6.10 17.85
N LEU A 33 7.55 5.30 18.89
CA LEU A 33 7.71 5.69 20.28
C LEU A 33 8.99 5.07 20.83
N HIS A 34 9.74 5.86 21.58
CA HIS A 34 10.97 5.44 22.24
C HIS A 34 10.89 5.80 23.72
N PHE A 35 11.17 4.84 24.58
CA PHE A 35 11.19 4.98 26.03
C PHE A 35 12.58 4.61 26.55
N ASP A 36 13.29 5.60 27.08
CA ASP A 36 14.54 5.40 27.80
C ASP A 36 14.22 5.01 29.24
N VAL A 37 14.29 3.72 29.54
CA VAL A 37 13.96 3.17 30.86
C VAL A 37 15.15 3.31 31.80
N SER A 38 16.37 3.29 31.25
CA SER A 38 17.61 3.58 31.94
C SER A 38 18.63 4.18 30.95
N PRO A 39 19.77 4.70 31.42
CA PRO A 39 20.83 5.19 30.52
C PRO A 39 21.35 4.13 29.54
N SER A 40 21.21 2.84 29.87
CA SER A 40 21.66 1.71 29.04
C SER A 40 20.54 1.00 28.29
N ILE A 41 19.26 1.25 28.62
CA ILE A 41 18.12 0.50 28.05
C ILE A 41 17.11 1.45 27.40
N ARG A 42 16.85 1.21 26.12
CA ARG A 42 15.78 1.85 25.35
C ARG A 42 14.77 0.81 24.85
N LEU A 43 13.51 1.01 25.17
CA LEU A 43 12.39 0.31 24.54
C LEU A 43 11.88 1.14 23.37
N SER A 44 11.51 0.49 22.28
CA SER A 44 10.89 1.14 21.13
C SER A 44 9.66 0.40 20.69
N PHE A 45 8.63 1.13 20.30
CA PHE A 45 7.42 0.60 19.69
C PHE A 45 7.19 1.36 18.38
N TRP A 46 6.77 0.68 17.33
CA TRP A 46 6.40 1.34 16.09
C TRP A 46 5.19 0.68 15.44
N GLY A 47 4.47 1.49 14.69
CA GLY A 47 3.39 1.06 13.83
C GLY A 47 3.58 1.70 12.45
N ASP A 48 3.68 0.88 11.41
CA ASP A 48 3.72 1.32 10.02
C ASP A 48 2.36 1.06 9.38
N ASN A 49 1.84 2.04 8.65
CA ASN A 49 0.51 2.02 8.04
C ASN A 49 -0.62 1.72 9.05
N ILE A 50 -0.64 2.42 10.18
CA ILE A 50 -1.66 2.19 11.24
C ILE A 50 -3.10 2.48 10.79
N THR A 51 -3.25 3.16 9.66
CA THR A 51 -4.51 3.42 8.96
C THR A 51 -4.98 2.25 8.09
N ASP A 52 -4.23 1.14 8.09
CA ASP A 52 -4.54 -0.12 7.40
C ASP A 52 -4.89 0.04 5.93
N GLN A 53 -4.13 0.88 5.22
CA GLN A 53 -4.37 1.15 3.81
C GLN A 53 -3.84 0.00 2.96
N TYR A 54 -4.64 -0.40 1.97
CA TYR A 54 -4.25 -1.36 0.94
C TYR A 54 -4.20 -0.66 -0.42
N PRO A 55 -3.36 -1.13 -1.36
CA PRO A 55 -3.44 -0.65 -2.73
C PRO A 55 -4.84 -0.86 -3.28
N GLU A 56 -5.32 0.08 -4.09
CA GLU A 56 -6.65 -0.06 -4.67
C GLU A 56 -6.77 -1.35 -5.48
N LYS A 57 -7.98 -1.95 -5.43
CA LYS A 57 -8.30 -3.11 -6.26
C LYS A 57 -8.14 -2.75 -7.73
N ASN A 58 -7.61 -3.70 -8.49
CA ASN A 58 -7.51 -3.52 -9.92
C ASN A 58 -8.92 -3.64 -10.54
N MET A 59 -9.44 -2.53 -11.07
CA MET A 59 -10.73 -2.49 -11.78
C MET A 59 -10.54 -2.44 -13.31
N ILE A 60 -9.31 -2.20 -13.77
CA ILE A 60 -8.96 -2.27 -15.18
C ILE A 60 -8.69 -3.74 -15.51
N SER A 61 -9.40 -4.28 -16.52
CA SER A 61 -9.12 -5.60 -17.08
C SER A 61 -7.62 -5.75 -17.33
N ALA A 62 -6.96 -6.59 -16.53
CA ALA A 62 -5.55 -6.87 -16.70
C ALA A 62 -5.37 -7.72 -17.96
N ALA A 63 -4.22 -7.61 -18.62
CA ALA A 63 -3.84 -8.60 -19.64
C ALA A 63 -4.02 -10.01 -19.05
N ARG A 64 -4.81 -10.85 -19.71
CA ARG A 64 -5.22 -12.21 -19.28
C ARG A 64 -6.35 -12.29 -18.22
N SER A 65 -7.22 -11.29 -18.11
CA SER A 65 -8.51 -11.49 -17.44
C SER A 65 -9.40 -12.46 -18.23
N GLY A 66 -10.03 -13.40 -17.55
CA GLY A 66 -10.94 -14.37 -18.17
C GLY A 66 -11.10 -15.63 -17.33
N THR A 67 -12.19 -16.35 -17.59
CA THR A 67 -12.49 -17.64 -16.96
C THR A 67 -12.48 -18.72 -18.03
N ILE A 68 -11.57 -19.67 -17.93
CA ILE A 68 -11.56 -20.93 -18.67
C ILE A 68 -12.10 -21.99 -17.70
N LYS A 69 -13.36 -22.37 -17.87
CA LYS A 69 -14.08 -23.30 -16.99
C LYS A 69 -13.28 -24.59 -16.78
N GLY A 70 -12.90 -24.86 -15.53
CA GLY A 70 -12.13 -26.05 -15.14
C GLY A 70 -10.60 -25.92 -15.26
N ILE A 71 -10.06 -24.77 -15.67
CA ILE A 71 -8.61 -24.55 -15.82
C ILE A 71 -8.16 -23.26 -15.11
N VAL A 72 -8.80 -22.13 -15.39
CA VAL A 72 -8.45 -20.82 -14.80
C VAL A 72 -9.72 -20.03 -14.52
N ASP A 73 -9.88 -19.53 -13.30
CA ASP A 73 -10.92 -18.55 -12.99
C ASP A 73 -10.26 -17.26 -12.51
N SER A 74 -10.14 -16.28 -13.41
CA SER A 74 -9.46 -15.01 -13.15
C SER A 74 -10.27 -13.83 -13.72
N PRO A 75 -11.47 -13.57 -13.15
CA PRO A 75 -12.40 -12.57 -13.70
C PRO A 75 -11.81 -11.16 -13.73
N ASN A 76 -10.93 -10.83 -12.77
CA ASN A 76 -10.26 -9.53 -12.67
C ASN A 76 -8.81 -9.56 -13.17
N GLY A 77 -8.40 -10.67 -13.80
CA GLY A 77 -7.02 -10.94 -14.17
C GLY A 77 -6.13 -11.36 -12.99
N VAL A 78 -4.86 -11.63 -13.30
CA VAL A 78 -3.92 -12.29 -12.38
C VAL A 78 -3.59 -11.43 -11.14
N PHE A 79 -3.74 -10.11 -11.25
CA PHE A 79 -3.46 -9.18 -10.16
C PHE A 79 -4.76 -8.68 -9.52
N GLN A 80 -4.97 -9.03 -8.25
CA GLN A 80 -6.11 -8.58 -7.45
C GLN A 80 -6.04 -7.07 -7.13
N TYR A 81 -4.83 -6.53 -6.99
CA TYR A 81 -4.56 -5.13 -6.65
C TYR A 81 -3.82 -4.42 -7.79
N SER A 82 -4.07 -3.13 -7.95
CA SER A 82 -3.37 -2.32 -8.94
C SER A 82 -1.89 -2.20 -8.55
N ARG A 83 -1.01 -2.52 -9.50
CA ARG A 83 0.45 -2.35 -9.33
C ARG A 83 0.90 -0.89 -9.43
N ARG A 84 -0.02 0.02 -9.75
CA ARG A 84 0.23 1.46 -9.92
C ARG A 84 -0.17 2.27 -8.68
N THR A 85 -0.91 1.66 -7.75
CA THR A 85 -1.42 2.29 -6.51
C THR A 85 -0.72 1.79 -5.25
N ALA A 86 0.37 1.02 -5.39
CA ALA A 86 1.19 0.61 -4.26
C ALA A 86 2.51 1.43 -4.20
N PRO A 87 2.52 2.69 -3.75
CA PRO A 87 3.76 3.42 -3.50
C PRO A 87 4.59 2.89 -2.32
N TYR A 88 4.03 2.01 -1.48
CA TYR A 88 4.47 1.93 -0.07
C TYR A 88 5.15 0.62 0.35
N GLY A 89 5.34 -0.34 -0.57
CA GLY A 89 6.14 -1.55 -0.33
C GLY A 89 5.52 -2.64 0.56
N PHE A 90 4.45 -2.36 1.31
CA PHE A 90 3.78 -3.31 2.21
C PHE A 90 2.25 -3.12 2.19
N ASN A 91 1.49 -4.20 2.44
CA ASN A 91 0.03 -4.22 2.44
C ASN A 91 -0.51 -4.38 3.87
N GLY A 92 -1.28 -3.41 4.36
CA GLY A 92 -1.88 -3.42 5.69
C GLY A 92 -1.01 -2.84 6.80
N ALA A 93 -1.55 -2.83 8.02
CA ALA A 93 -0.89 -2.30 9.21
C ALA A 93 0.13 -3.28 9.82
N PHE A 94 1.32 -2.77 10.15
CA PHE A 94 2.39 -3.52 10.80
C PHE A 94 2.74 -2.89 12.13
N TRP A 95 3.01 -3.74 13.13
CA TRP A 95 3.39 -3.32 14.47
C TRP A 95 4.66 -4.02 14.90
N GLY A 96 5.51 -3.33 15.63
CA GLY A 96 6.74 -3.90 16.14
C GLY A 96 7.20 -3.26 17.42
N MET A 97 8.06 -4.00 18.13
CA MET A 97 8.74 -3.52 19.33
C MET A 97 10.20 -3.96 19.32
N SER A 98 11.06 -3.20 19.99
CA SER A 98 12.46 -3.55 20.15
C SER A 98 13.00 -3.08 21.49
N VAL A 99 14.04 -3.78 21.96
CA VAL A 99 14.83 -3.41 23.13
C VAL A 99 16.25 -3.20 22.66
N LYS A 100 16.84 -2.05 22.99
CA LYS A 100 18.25 -1.76 22.76
C LYS A 100 18.95 -1.65 24.12
N HIS A 101 20.04 -2.39 24.27
CA HIS A 101 20.95 -2.30 25.40
C HIS A 101 22.30 -1.74 24.93
N SER A 102 22.85 -0.80 25.68
CA SER A 102 24.21 -0.26 25.47
C SER A 102 25.08 -0.64 26.66
N PHE A 103 26.28 -1.17 26.39
CA PHE A 103 27.29 -1.53 27.39
C PHE A 103 28.17 -0.33 27.76
#